data_AF-A0A388Q6H7-F1
#
_entry.id   AF-A0A388Q6H7-F1
#
_cell.length_a   1.000
_cell.length_b   1.000
_cell.length_c   1.000
_cell.angle_alpha   90.00
_cell.angle_beta   90.00
_cell.angle_gamma   90.00
#
_symmetry.space_group_name_H-M   'P 1'
#
loop_
_entity.id
_entity.type
_entity.pdbx_description
1 polymer ?
#
loop_
_entity_poly.entity_id
_entity_poly.type
_entity_poly.pdbx_seq_one_letter_code
_entity_poly.pdbx_strand_id
1 'polypeptide(L)' 'MISDNDIGSLNSELMISYLFKPNIKLKAGLPSWFNEYTVENPVLYTNSVGTVVGTDRYRLKSLCFGIGANYIFKHKK' A
#
# COMPACT_ATOMS: atom_id res chain seq x y z
N MET A 1 -4.04 -10.30 -11.95
CA MET A 1 -4.03 -8.94 -12.53
C MET A 1 -3.25 -9.05 -13.82
N ILE A 2 -3.97 -9.05 -14.95
CA ILE A 2 -3.39 -9.27 -16.29
C ILE A 2 -2.68 -7.99 -16.70
N SER A 3 -1.35 -8.10 -16.73
CA SER A 3 -0.29 -7.28 -17.33
C SER A 3 -0.59 -5.83 -17.75
N ASP A 4 0.15 -4.93 -17.10
CA ASP A 4 0.79 -3.73 -17.67
C ASP A 4 0.03 -2.41 -17.81
N ASN A 5 -1.26 -2.32 -17.49
CA ASN A 5 -1.98 -1.04 -17.63
C ASN A 5 -1.97 -0.11 -16.40
N ASP A 6 -1.51 -0.56 -15.24
CA ASP A 6 -1.67 0.20 -13.99
C ASP A 6 -0.32 0.71 -13.44
N ILE A 7 0.26 1.74 -14.09
CA ILE A 7 1.28 2.58 -13.46
C ILE A 7 0.56 3.52 -12.49
N GLY A 8 0.91 3.47 -11.21
CA GLY A 8 0.29 4.30 -10.17
C GLY A 8 0.30 3.65 -8.79
N SER A 9 -0.61 4.10 -7.94
CA SER A 9 -0.79 3.62 -6.57
C SER A 9 -2.14 2.94 -6.42
N LEU A 10 -2.14 1.67 -6.00
CA LEU A 10 -3.34 0.93 -5.63
C LEU A 10 -3.28 0.59 -4.15
N ASN A 11 -4.32 1.01 -3.44
CA ASN A 11 -4.48 0.78 -2.01
C ASN A 11 -5.72 -0.10 -1.81
N SER A 12 -5.56 -1.21 -1.08
CA SER A 12 -6.68 -2.09 -0.72
C SER A 12 -6.58 -2.43 0.77
N GLU A 13 -7.68 -2.31 1.50
CA GLU A 13 -7.70 -2.50 2.95
C GLU A 13 -8.84 -3.43 3.35
N LEU A 14 -8.50 -4.47 4.12
CA LEU A 14 -9.46 -5.27 4.86
C LEU A 14 -9.46 -4.80 6.31
N MET A 15 -10.61 -4.32 6.81
CA MET A 15 -10.72 -3.77 8.17
C MET A 15 -11.92 -4.38 8.89
N ILE A 16 -11.69 -4.90 10.09
CA ILE A 16 -12.72 -5.35 11.02
C ILE A 16 -12.82 -4.32 12.14
N SER A 17 -14.06 -3.93 12.48
CA SER A 17 -14.33 -2.95 13.53
C SER A 17 -15.36 -3.48 14.52
N TYR A 18 -15.12 -3.25 15.81
CA TYR A 18 -16.02 -3.63 16.90
C TYR A 18 -16.31 -2.43 17.80
N LEU A 19 -17.60 -2.13 18.03
CA LEU A 19 -18.00 -1.08 18.96
C LEU A 19 -18.03 -1.65 20.38
N PHE A 20 -16.96 -1.47 21.13
CA PHE A 20 -16.80 -2.00 22.48
C PHE A 20 -17.65 -1.25 23.52
N LYS A 21 -17.75 0.08 23.39
CA LYS A 21 -18.62 0.94 24.21
C LYS A 21 -19.32 1.96 23.33
N PRO A 22 -20.38 2.65 23.80
CA PRO A 22 -21.08 3.68 23.01
C PRO A 22 -20.19 4.84 22.52
N ASN A 23 -18.97 4.95 23.06
CA ASN A 23 -17.96 5.96 22.73
C ASN A 23 -16.59 5.36 22.36
N ILE A 24 -16.43 4.03 22.27
CA ILE A 24 -15.14 3.39 21.95
C ILE A 24 -15.34 2.33 20.87
N LYS A 25 -14.63 2.48 19.74
CA LYS A 25 -14.59 1.51 18.63
C LYS A 25 -13.18 0.96 18.49
N LEU A 26 -13.03 -0.34 18.60
CA LEU A 26 -11.79 -1.07 18.33
C LEU A 26 -11.74 -1.45 16.86
N LYS A 27 -10.53 -1.50 16.30
CA LYS A 27 -10.27 -1.79 14.89
C LYS A 27 -9.05 -2.70 14.75
N ALA A 28 -9.11 -3.61 13.79
CA ALA A 28 -7.98 -4.41 13.35
C ALA A 28 -8.07 -4.56 11.83
N GLY A 29 -6.96 -4.37 11.12
CA GLY A 29 -6.97 -4.39 9.67
C GLY A 29 -5.66 -4.78 9.01
N LEU A 30 -5.77 -5.12 7.73
CA LEU A 30 -4.71 -5.51 6.83
C LEU A 30 -4.71 -4.58 5.61
N PRO A 31 -4.13 -3.36 5.72
CA PRO A 31 -3.86 -2.53 4.56
C PRO A 31 -2.76 -3.13 3.68
N SER A 32 -3.04 -3.18 2.38
CA SER A 32 -2.11 -3.53 1.33
C SER A 32 -1.93 -2.36 0.38
N TRP A 33 -0.67 -2.10 0.03
CA TRP A 33 -0.27 -1.01 -0.83
C TRP A 33 0.60 -1.53 -1.97
N PHE A 34 0.20 -1.19 -3.18
CA PHE A 34 0.91 -1.51 -4.41
C PHE A 34 1.25 -0.18 -5.07
N ASN A 35 2.53 0.12 -5.19
CA ASN A 35 3.00 1.33 -5.83
C ASN A 35 3.91 0.98 -6.98
N GLU A 36 3.72 1.67 -8.09
CA GLU A 36 4.50 1.49 -9.29
C GLU A 36 4.79 2.82 -9.95
N TYR A 37 6.05 3.04 -10.30
CA TYR A 37 6.52 4.30 -10.86
C TYR A 37 7.65 4.08 -11.85
N THR A 38 7.79 5.03 -12.77
CA THR A 38 8.91 5.11 -13.71
C THR A 38 9.96 6.08 -13.18
N VAL A 39 11.23 5.85 -13.54
CA VAL A 39 12.34 6.74 -13.18
C VAL A 39 12.90 7.35 -14.46
N GLU A 40 13.03 8.68 -14.51
CA GLU A 40 13.49 9.39 -15.72
C GLU A 40 14.93 9.04 -16.13
N ASN A 41 15.80 8.75 -15.16
CA ASN A 41 17.20 8.36 -15.39
C ASN A 41 17.52 7.04 -14.67
N PRO A 42 17.10 5.88 -15.21
CA PRO A 42 17.31 4.60 -14.56
C PRO A 42 18.79 4.21 -14.56
N VAL A 43 19.24 3.57 -13.48
CA VAL A 43 20.59 2.99 -13.42
C VAL A 43 20.69 1.85 -14.43
N LEU A 44 21.72 1.88 -15.27
CA LEU A 44 22.03 0.83 -16.24
C LEU A 44 23.04 -0.14 -15.64
N TYR A 45 22.79 -1.43 -15.81
CA TYR A 45 23.70 -2.49 -15.37
C TYR A 45 24.21 -3.25 -16.58
N THR A 46 25.51 -3.55 -16.61
CA THR A 46 26.08 -4.45 -17.62
C THR A 46 26.22 -5.84 -17.00
N ASN A 47 25.61 -6.85 -17.60
CA ASN A 47 25.74 -8.23 -17.14
C ASN A 47 27.10 -8.83 -17.53
N SER A 48 27.41 -10.04 -17.05
CA SER A 48 28.68 -10.73 -17.27
C SER A 48 29.01 -11.06 -18.74
N VAL A 49 28.03 -10.96 -19.64
CA VAL A 49 28.16 -11.19 -21.09
C VAL A 49 28.13 -9.88 -21.89
N GLY A 50 28.25 -8.72 -21.23
CA GLY A 50 28.35 -7.41 -21.87
C GLY A 50 27.02 -6.81 -22.33
N THR A 51 25.88 -7.40 -21.94
CA THR A 51 24.56 -6.86 -22.26
C THR A 51 24.17 -5.77 -21.25
N VAL A 52 23.76 -4.61 -21.75
CA VAL A 52 23.18 -3.54 -20.94
C VAL A 52 21.73 -3.88 -20.62
N VAL A 53 21.41 -3.98 -19.34
CA VAL A 53 20.06 -4.18 -18.81
C VAL A 53 19.59 -2.88 -18.17
N GLY A 54 18.55 -2.27 -18.74
CA GLY A 54 17.83 -1.16 -18.15
C GLY A 54 16.63 -1.64 -17.33
N THR A 55 16.30 -0.92 -16.26
CA THR A 55 15.03 -1.07 -15.53
C THR A 55 14.42 0.32 -15.40
N ASP A 56 13.42 0.59 -16.23
CA ASP A 56 12.64 1.83 -16.27
C ASP A 56 11.49 1.86 -15.25
N ARG A 57 11.11 0.68 -14.73
CA ARG A 57 9.92 0.48 -13.90
C ARG A 57 10.24 -0.14 -12.55
N TYR A 58 9.84 0.55 -11.48
CA TYR A 58 10.02 0.09 -10.10
C TYR A 58 8.67 -0.20 -9.48
N ARG A 59 8.56 -1.35 -8.81
CA ARG A 59 7.33 -1.81 -8.14
C ARG A 59 7.59 -2.13 -6.68
N LEU A 60 6.84 -1.48 -5.79
CA LEU A 60 6.84 -1.75 -4.36
C LEU A 60 5.49 -2.33 -3.93
N LYS A 61 5.53 -3.38 -3.13
CA LYS A 61 4.34 -3.99 -2.51
C LYS A 61 4.55 -4.04 -1.01
N SER A 62 3.60 -3.53 -0.25
CA SER A 62 3.62 -3.55 1.20
C SER A 62 2.31 -4.14 1.72
N LEU A 63 2.41 -4.98 2.74
CA LEU A 63 1.29 -5.45 3.53
C LEU A 63 1.61 -5.11 4.98
N CYS A 64 0.72 -4.36 5.63
CA CYS A 64 0.85 -4.02 7.03
C CYS A 64 -0.33 -4.60 7.80
N PHE A 65 -0.11 -4.96 9.06
CA PHE A 65 -1.18 -5.28 10.00
C PHE A 65 -1.26 -4.16 11.04
N GLY A 66 -2.46 -3.65 11.28
CA GLY A 66 -2.71 -2.58 12.22
C GLY A 66 -3.83 -2.91 13.19
N ILE A 67 -3.68 -2.44 14.43
CA ILE A 67 -4.74 -2.41 15.45
C ILE A 67 -4.92 -0.97 15.94
N GLY A 68 -6.13 -0.60 16.34
CA GLY A 68 -6.42 0.76 16.79
C GLY A 68 -7.70 0.89 17.60
N ALA A 69 -7.84 2.03 18.27
CA ALA A 69 -9.04 2.39 19.03
C ALA A 69 -9.43 3.84 18.71
N ASN A 70 -10.72 4.04 18.40
CA ASN A 70 -11.31 5.33 18.12
C ASN A 70 -12.25 5.73 19.27
N TYR A 71 -12.08 6.93 19.80
CA TYR A 71 -13.07 7.55 20.70
C TYR A 71 -14.12 8.31 19.89
N ILE A 72 -15.41 8.08 20.17
CA ILE A 72 -16.54 8.72 19.48
C ILE A 72 -17.14 9.77 20.41
N PHE A 73 -16.97 11.05 20.06
CA PHE A 73 -17.59 12.16 20.77
C PHE A 73 -19.08 12.22 20.45
N LYS A 74 -19.94 12.16 21.47
CA LYS A 74 -21.37 12.44 21.33
C LYS A 74 -21.59 13.92 21.62
N HIS A 75 -21.94 14.68 20.60
CA HIS A 75 -22.38 16.06 20.80
C HIS A 75 -23.83 16.03 21.33
N LYS A 76 -24.07 16.63 22.50
CA LYS A 76 -25.43 16.89 22.97
C LYS A 76 -25.95 18.11 22.20
N LYS A 77 -27.07 17.94 21.49
CA LYS A 77 -27.87 19.07 20.99
C LYS A 77 -28.52 19.80 22.16
#